data_AF-A0A6V7LK10-F1
#
_entry.id   AF-A0A6V7LK10-F1
#
_cell.length_a   1.000
_cell.length_b   1.000
_cell.length_c   1.000
_cell.angle_alpha   90.00
_cell.angle_beta   90.00
_cell.angle_gamma   90.00
#
_symmetry.space_group_name_H-M   'P 1'
#
loop_
_entity.id
_entity.type
_entity.pdbx_description
1 polymer ?
#
loop_
_entity_poly.entity_id
_entity_poly.type
_entity_poly.pdbx_seq_one_letter_code
_entity_poly.pdbx_strand_id
1 'polypeptide(L)'
;ILQAKNVWVSARTEATLEFWKKIGVNTTLNNSELLNNCDIIILAVKPQFLDAALDTALRSNANYTSPKLFISVIVGITIKELRL
;
A
#
# COMPACT_ATOMS: atom_id res chain seq x y z
N ILE A 1 -2.32 19.17 9.49
CA ILE A 1 -3.47 18.23 9.42
C ILE A 1 -3.44 17.59 8.03
N LEU A 2 -3.53 16.26 7.94
CA LEU A 2 -3.51 15.51 6.66
C LEU A 2 -4.89 15.57 5.99
N GLN A 3 -4.96 15.81 4.68
CA GLN A 3 -6.23 15.82 3.93
C GLN A 3 -6.57 14.42 3.42
N ALA A 4 -7.82 13.98 3.55
CA ALA A 4 -8.26 12.63 3.16
C ALA A 4 -7.96 12.30 1.68
N LYS A 5 -8.06 13.29 0.79
CA LYS A 5 -7.75 13.15 -0.64
C LYS A 5 -6.28 12.82 -0.95
N ASN A 6 -5.37 13.07 0.00
CA ASN A 6 -3.94 12.75 -0.13
C ASN A 6 -3.62 11.36 0.46
N VAL A 7 -4.62 10.65 0.98
CA VAL A 7 -4.47 9.31 1.52
C VAL A 7 -5.01 8.33 0.49
N TRP A 8 -4.29 7.21 0.33
CA TRP A 8 -4.74 6.06 -0.42
C TRP A 8 -4.67 4.82 0.45
N VAL A 9 -5.68 3.96 0.33
CA VAL A 9 -5.76 2.69 1.07
C VAL A 9 -6.10 1.59 0.09
N SER A 10 -5.30 0.52 0.08
CA SER A 10 -5.66 -0.72 -0.59
C SER A 10 -6.02 -1.82 0.40
N ALA A 11 -6.92 -2.69 -0.03
CA ALA A 11 -7.25 -3.91 0.71
C ALA A 11 -7.70 -4.99 -0.28
N ARG A 12 -7.81 -6.23 0.21
CA ARG A 12 -8.22 -7.37 -0.63
C ARG A 12 -9.71 -7.36 -0.98
N THR A 13 -10.54 -6.78 -0.12
CA THR A 13 -12.00 -6.80 -0.27
C THR A 13 -12.60 -5.43 -0.04
N GLU A 14 -13.71 -5.17 -0.73
CA GLU A 14 -14.44 -3.92 -0.66
C GLU A 14 -15.00 -3.65 0.75
N ALA A 15 -15.40 -4.71 1.47
CA ALA A 15 -15.91 -4.59 2.84
C ALA A 15 -14.90 -3.94 3.80
N THR A 16 -13.58 -4.16 3.61
CA THR A 16 -12.53 -3.52 4.42
C THR A 16 -12.33 -2.04 4.05
N LEU A 17 -12.75 -1.63 2.85
CA LEU A 17 -12.60 -0.27 2.32
C LEU A 17 -13.80 0.63 2.62
N GLU A 18 -14.98 0.08 2.93
CA GLU A 18 -16.19 0.88 3.19
C GLU A 18 -15.99 1.98 4.23
N PHE A 19 -15.27 1.68 5.32
CA PHE A 19 -14.95 2.66 6.36
C PHE A 19 -14.12 3.82 5.80
N TRP A 20 -13.09 3.52 5.01
CA TRP A 20 -12.19 4.50 4.41
C TRP A 20 -12.90 5.37 3.38
N LYS A 21 -13.79 4.77 2.58
CA LYS A 21 -14.65 5.49 1.63
C LYS A 21 -15.52 6.53 2.35
N LYS A 22 -16.11 6.18 3.49
CA LYS A 22 -16.95 7.10 4.29
C LYS A 22 -16.19 8.32 4.80
N ILE A 23 -14.87 8.23 4.95
CA ILE A 23 -14.01 9.33 5.41
C ILE A 23 -13.47 10.17 4.24
N GLY A 24 -13.75 9.77 2.99
CA GLY A 24 -13.34 10.49 1.78
C GLY A 24 -11.89 10.22 1.36
N VAL A 25 -11.35 9.07 1.75
CA VAL A 25 -10.01 8.60 1.35
C VAL A 25 -10.09 7.86 0.01
N ASN A 26 -9.04 7.93 -0.80
CA ASN A 26 -9.00 7.13 -2.04
C ASN A 26 -8.79 5.66 -1.68
N THR A 27 -9.61 4.78 -2.23
CA THR A 27 -9.54 3.35 -1.95
C THR A 27 -9.39 2.54 -3.22
N THR A 28 -8.59 1.48 -3.19
CA THR A 28 -8.35 0.63 -4.35
C THR A 28 -8.22 -0.84 -3.97
N LEU A 29 -8.51 -1.74 -4.91
CA LEU A 29 -8.21 -3.17 -4.78
C LEU A 29 -6.86 -3.52 -5.45
N ASN A 30 -6.22 -2.53 -6.08
CA ASN A 30 -4.99 -2.70 -6.84
C ASN A 30 -3.80 -1.99 -6.16
N ASN A 31 -2.85 -2.77 -5.63
CA ASN A 31 -1.67 -2.22 -4.95
C ASN A 31 -0.77 -1.40 -5.89
N SER A 32 -0.82 -1.64 -7.20
CA SER A 32 -0.06 -0.87 -8.20
C SER A 32 -0.46 0.60 -8.21
N GLU A 33 -1.73 0.90 -7.93
CA GLU A 33 -2.22 2.29 -7.87
C GLU A 33 -1.65 3.05 -6.66
N LEU A 34 -1.41 2.37 -5.54
CA LEU A 34 -0.74 2.99 -4.39
C LEU A 34 0.65 3.46 -4.79
N LEU A 35 1.41 2.59 -5.45
CA LEU A 35 2.74 2.95 -5.89
C LEU A 35 2.72 4.06 -6.94
N ASN A 36 1.70 4.16 -7.80
CA ASN A 36 1.62 5.27 -8.76
C ASN A 36 1.26 6.62 -8.11
N ASN A 37 0.41 6.62 -7.08
CA ASN A 37 -0.18 7.83 -6.52
C ASN A 37 0.43 8.27 -5.18
N CYS A 38 1.29 7.46 -4.56
CA CYS A 38 1.88 7.75 -3.25
C CYS A 38 3.40 7.83 -3.29
N ASP A 39 3.95 8.79 -2.55
CA ASP A 39 5.38 8.93 -2.29
C ASP A 39 5.83 8.13 -1.05
N ILE A 40 4.91 7.97 -0.08
CA ILE A 40 5.13 7.22 1.16
C ILE A 40 4.17 6.03 1.17
N ILE A 41 4.71 4.82 1.31
CA ILE A 41 3.95 3.58 1.36
C ILE A 41 4.11 2.92 2.72
N ILE A 42 2.99 2.67 3.38
CA ILE A 42 2.93 1.97 4.67
C ILE A 42 2.50 0.53 4.42
N LEU A 43 3.38 -0.42 4.76
CA LEU A 43 3.09 -1.84 4.66
C LEU A 43 2.41 -2.30 5.96
N ALA A 44 1.08 -2.33 5.92
CA ALA A 44 0.21 -2.69 7.05
C ALA A 44 -0.57 -4.01 6.79
N VAL A 45 0.09 -4.98 6.16
CA VAL A 45 -0.47 -6.31 5.88
C VAL A 45 -0.03 -7.32 6.93
N LYS A 46 -0.79 -8.41 7.09
CA LYS A 46 -0.32 -9.54 7.90
C LYS A 46 0.91 -10.18 7.24
N PRO A 47 1.89 -10.71 8.00
CA PRO A 47 3.12 -11.26 7.45
C PRO A 47 2.91 -12.27 6.31
N GLN A 48 1.93 -13.18 6.46
CA GLN A 48 1.60 -14.19 5.45
C GLN A 48 1.08 -13.64 4.11
N PHE A 49 0.73 -12.35 4.04
CA PHE A 49 0.24 -11.69 2.83
C PHE A 49 1.27 -10.73 2.23
N LEU A 50 2.44 -10.56 2.86
CA LEU A 50 3.45 -9.61 2.39
C LEU A 50 3.90 -9.93 0.97
N ASP A 51 4.36 -11.16 0.72
CA ASP A 51 4.87 -11.56 -0.60
C ASP A 51 3.81 -11.38 -1.69
N ALA A 52 2.57 -11.79 -1.43
CA ALA A 52 1.47 -11.62 -2.37
C ALA A 52 1.16 -10.14 -2.63
N ALA A 53 1.22 -9.29 -1.60
CA ALA A 53 0.97 -7.85 -1.72
C ALA A 53 2.08 -7.12 -2.49
N LEU A 54 3.35 -7.50 -2.27
CA LEU A 54 4.50 -6.96 -3.01
C LEU A 54 4.45 -7.42 -4.46
N ASP A 55 4.16 -8.70 -4.71
CA ASP A 55 4.05 -9.25 -6.05
C ASP A 55 2.92 -8.55 -6.84
N THR A 56 1.74 -8.27 -6.24
CA THR A 56 0.71 -7.48 -6.94
C THR A 56 1.07 -6.01 -7.12
N ALA A 57 1.90 -5.42 -6.25
CA ALA A 57 2.31 -4.04 -6.36
C ALA A 57 3.39 -3.85 -7.45
N LEU A 58 4.41 -4.72 -7.44
CA LEU A 58 5.61 -4.64 -8.27
C LEU A 58 5.46 -5.33 -9.64
N ARG A 59 4.45 -6.19 -9.84
CA ARG A 59 4.18 -6.81 -11.14
C ARG A 59 3.79 -5.81 -12.22
N SER A 60 3.17 -4.69 -11.84
CA SER A 60 3.07 -3.58 -12.76
C SER A 60 4.47 -3.01 -12.91
N ASN A 61 5.03 -3.04 -14.13
CA ASN A 61 6.23 -2.27 -14.54
C ASN A 61 5.94 -0.76 -14.45
N ALA A 62 5.45 -0.31 -13.32
CA ALA A 62 5.20 1.07 -13.09
C ALA A 62 6.57 1.68 -12.84
N ASN A 63 7.05 2.31 -13.91
CA ASN A 63 8.19 3.19 -13.92
C ASN A 63 7.85 4.38 -13.02
N TYR A 64 7.88 4.18 -11.71
CA TYR A 64 7.73 5.28 -10.78
C TYR A 64 8.97 6.15 -10.92
N THR A 65 8.77 7.39 -11.35
CA THR A 65 9.82 8.35 -11.67
C THR A 65 10.45 8.99 -10.43
N SER A 66 9.85 8.80 -9.24
CA SER A 66 10.34 9.34 -7.97
C SER A 66 10.73 8.23 -6.98
N PRO A 67 11.77 8.46 -6.15
CA PRO A 67 12.10 7.56 -5.05
C PRO A 67 10.94 7.52 -4.06
N LYS A 68 10.62 6.32 -3.57
CA LYS A 68 9.52 6.08 -2.64
C LYS A 68 10.04 5.70 -1.26
N LEU A 69 9.36 6.17 -0.21
CA LEU A 69 9.65 5.78 1.16
C LEU A 69 8.72 4.65 1.57
N PHE A 70 9.30 3.49 1.88
CA PHE A 70 8.56 2.36 2.44
C PHE A 70 8.70 2.33 3.96
N ILE A 71 7.56 2.23 4.65
CA ILE A 71 7.47 2.12 6.11
C ILE A 71 6.83 0.77 6.43
N SER A 72 7.58 -0.13 7.05
CA SER A 72 7.03 -1.41 7.51
C SER A 72 6.49 -1.30 8.93
N VAL A 73 5.24 -1.72 9.13
CA VAL A 73 4.61 -1.90 10.46
C VAL A 73 4.30 -3.38 10.70
N ILE A 74 4.93 -4.27 9.92
CA ILE A 74 4.67 -5.70 9.94
C ILE A 74 5.45 -6.35 11.09
N VAL A 75 4.74 -7.15 11.89
CA VAL A 75 5.34 -7.85 13.02
C VAL A 75 6.23 -9.00 12.54
N GLY A 76 7.44 -9.08 13.08
CA GLY A 76 8.33 -10.22 12.89
C GLY A 76 9.03 -10.29 11.52
N ILE A 77 8.90 -9.25 10.69
CA ILE A 77 9.61 -9.13 9.41
C ILE A 77 10.70 -8.08 9.53
N THR A 78 11.94 -8.49 9.34
CA THR A 78 13.10 -7.59 9.32
C THR A 78 13.20 -6.84 8.01
N ILE A 79 13.91 -5.70 8.02
CA ILE A 79 14.18 -4.93 6.80
C ILE A 79 14.91 -5.79 5.74
N LYS A 80 15.77 -6.72 6.17
CA LYS A 80 16.50 -7.62 5.27
C LYS A 80 15.56 -8.60 4.54
N GLU A 81 14.43 -8.95 5.14
CA GLU A 81 13.43 -9.84 4.55
C GLU A 81 12.46 -9.09 3.61
N LEU A 82 12.30 -7.79 3.80
CA LEU A 82 11.60 -6.89 2.86
C LEU A 82 12.42 -6.72 1.58
N ARG A 83 12.26 -7.65 0.64
CA ARG A 83 12.87 -7.62 -0.71
C ARG A 83 12.13 -6.64 -1.63
N LEU A 84 12.16 -5.36 -1.27
CA LEU A 84 11.57 -4.25 -2.03
C LEU A 84 12.47 -3.81 -3.19
#